data_AF-A0A218P501-F1
#
_entry.id   AF-A0A218P501-F1
#
_cell.length_a   1.000
_cell.length_b   1.000
_cell.length_c   1.000
_cell.angle_alpha   90.00
_cell.angle_beta   90.00
_cell.angle_gamma   90.00
#
_symmetry.space_group_name_H-M   'P 1'
#
loop_
_entity.id
_entity.type
_entity.pdbx_description
1 polymer ?
#
loop_
_entity_poly.entity_id
_entity_poly.type
_entity_poly.pdbx_seq_one_letter_code
_entity_poly.pdbx_strand_id
1 'polypeptide(L)'
;MLGIVRILYRELHYRRLKNNPQIAADPKKFRKQLRNAGDIKRGVALQSVAFLFFGLMMAGAIVGAEDDTRAAVLLATYALLPFVMALYTTTVNASYAVSMGIFEPLKPLPIKTGAKYLSVLLAIDNVPAIVALIPAVLAMAYRSPVSGLMGFLWILLGAFLGHVLGLVVFTLFGSSSVGGRFSKLRTMARVLGAILFIGMFYAINYVQMYVSEHYEELLPFFSRYSVAYPFSIASILEPLHSFLLVLGYLAVLVPTYRFILGKLWGRMEEGAAVSHVGTVSFKARTHHPVIAIALKDLRIAVRKSALLVGLIFPLFVVLPSALGVLTSGEMGEWSVASVLLMIAWMASVGVDTVLKIDGREFEFLRSLPLTLGQFLRAKLLVMNAVPVTAGAGLVLAAAYIDPGALKLLPAALILPFLTSSIALAFFYHGEKELSVPETNTGHVLILIILNGITLGAVAGLWYALGYPYAMLLAGLGIAVVLRVLSR
;
A
#
# COMPACT_ATOMS: atom_id res chain seq x y z
N MET A 1 6.43 13.64 27.61
CA MET A 1 6.36 12.59 26.56
C MET A 1 5.79 13.12 25.25
N LEU A 2 4.57 13.66 25.22
CA LEU A 2 3.91 14.14 24.00
C LEU A 2 4.64 15.28 23.26
N GLY A 3 5.36 16.16 23.97
CA GLY A 3 6.14 17.23 23.35
C GLY A 3 7.26 16.72 22.42
N ILE A 4 8.01 15.70 22.87
CA ILE A 4 9.08 15.07 22.07
C ILE A 4 8.49 14.32 20.88
N VAL A 5 7.39 13.59 21.09
CA VAL A 5 6.67 12.90 19.99
C VAL A 5 6.17 13.90 18.95
N ARG A 6 5.66 15.07 19.36
CA ARG A 6 5.23 16.14 18.44
C ARG A 6 6.38 16.67 17.60
N ILE A 7 7.56 16.86 18.20
CA ILE A 7 8.76 17.29 17.48
C ILE A 7 9.19 16.21 16.49
N LEU A 8 9.26 14.94 16.92
CA LEU A 8 9.64 13.81 16.05
C LEU A 8 8.65 13.60 14.90
N TYR A 9 7.35 13.75 15.15
CA TYR A 9 6.32 13.66 14.11
C TYR A 9 6.48 14.77 13.08
N ARG A 10 6.70 16.01 13.54
CA ARG A 10 6.95 17.15 12.65
C ARG A 10 8.26 16.98 11.88
N GLU A 11 9.30 16.43 12.49
CA GLU A 11 10.58 16.15 11.85
C GLU A 11 10.46 15.03 10.80
N LEU A 12 9.71 13.96 11.10
CA LEU A 12 9.40 12.90 10.14
C LEU A 12 8.70 13.49 8.90
N HIS A 13 7.71 14.36 9.10
CA HIS A 13 6.99 15.02 8.02
C HIS A 13 7.87 16.04 7.29
N TYR A 14 8.69 16.80 8.01
CA TYR A 14 9.69 17.70 7.42
C TYR A 14 10.66 16.95 6.51
N ARG A 15 11.23 15.83 6.97
CA ARG A 15 12.12 14.99 6.15
C ARG A 15 11.37 14.36 4.98
N ARG A 16 10.12 13.93 5.14
CA ARG A 16 9.30 13.44 4.01
C ARG A 16 9.14 14.51 2.93
N LEU A 17 8.79 15.73 3.33
CA LEU A 17 8.59 16.86 2.41
C LEU A 17 9.92 17.32 1.79
N LYS A 18 11.00 17.37 2.56
CA LYS A 18 12.34 17.77 2.09
C LYS A 18 12.89 16.78 1.07
N ASN A 19 12.58 15.49 1.26
CA ASN A 19 12.99 14.44 0.34
C ASN A 19 12.08 14.32 -0.89
N ASN A 20 11.02 15.12 -0.99
CA ASN A 20 10.21 15.21 -2.19
C ASN A 20 10.61 16.49 -2.97
N PRO A 21 11.32 16.37 -4.11
CA PRO A 21 11.83 17.52 -4.86
C PRO A 21 10.72 18.47 -5.32
N GLN A 22 9.56 17.93 -5.68
CA GLN A 22 8.41 18.71 -6.15
C GLN A 22 7.83 19.64 -5.07
N ILE A 23 8.05 19.30 -3.80
CA ILE A 23 7.58 20.12 -2.67
C ILE A 23 8.72 20.96 -2.12
N ALA A 24 9.93 20.41 -2.07
CA ALA A 24 11.12 21.11 -1.57
C ALA A 24 11.51 22.32 -2.43
N ALA A 25 11.26 22.25 -3.75
CA ALA A 25 11.56 23.33 -4.68
C ALA A 25 10.63 24.55 -4.54
N ASP A 26 9.42 24.40 -3.99
CA ASP A 26 8.47 25.49 -3.77
C ASP A 26 8.31 25.81 -2.27
N PRO A 27 8.90 26.92 -1.77
CA PRO A 27 8.85 27.29 -0.36
C PRO A 27 7.42 27.52 0.17
N LYS A 28 6.50 27.99 -0.67
CA LYS A 28 5.10 28.24 -0.27
C LYS A 28 4.34 26.92 -0.13
N LYS A 29 4.46 26.01 -1.11
CA LYS A 29 3.89 24.65 -1.02
C LYS A 29 4.50 23.89 0.17
N PHE A 30 5.81 23.97 0.37
CA PHE A 30 6.51 23.33 1.49
C PHE A 30 5.95 23.79 2.85
N ARG A 31 5.86 25.11 3.08
CA ARG A 31 5.33 25.66 4.33
C ARG A 31 3.87 25.27 4.57
N LYS A 32 3.03 25.34 3.53
CA LYS A 32 1.61 24.98 3.62
C LYS A 32 1.43 23.50 3.97
N GLN A 33 2.16 22.61 3.29
CA GLN A 33 2.08 21.17 3.55
C GLN A 33 2.68 20.80 4.91
N LEU A 34 3.79 21.41 5.32
CA LEU A 34 4.36 21.18 6.65
C LEU A 34 3.42 21.65 7.77
N ARG A 35 2.68 22.75 7.57
CA ARG A 35 1.68 23.23 8.54
C ARG A 35 0.49 22.27 8.67
N ASN A 36 0.07 21.66 7.56
CA ASN A 36 -1.09 20.79 7.54
C ASN A 36 -0.75 19.36 7.98
N ALA A 37 0.34 18.79 7.44
CA ALA A 37 0.74 17.41 7.68
C ALA A 37 1.68 17.26 8.89
N GLY A 38 2.45 18.29 9.24
CA GLY A 38 3.37 18.26 10.39
C GLY A 38 2.70 18.57 11.73
N ASP A 39 1.43 18.99 11.74
CA ASP A 39 0.63 19.06 12.96
C ASP A 39 -0.16 17.77 13.14
N ILE A 40 0.17 17.01 14.19
CA ILE A 40 -0.48 15.73 14.53
C ILE A 40 -2.00 15.88 14.52
N LYS A 41 -2.54 16.94 15.16
CA LYS A 41 -3.99 17.10 15.31
C LYS A 41 -4.69 17.22 13.96
N ARG A 42 -4.16 18.08 13.08
CA ARG A 42 -4.74 18.33 11.76
C ARG A 42 -4.55 17.15 10.81
N GLY A 43 -3.34 16.56 10.79
CA GLY A 43 -3.03 15.42 9.95
C GLY A 43 -3.91 14.21 10.27
N VAL A 44 -3.97 13.84 11.56
CA VAL A 44 -4.80 12.72 12.03
C VAL A 44 -6.28 13.02 11.84
N ALA A 45 -6.76 14.23 12.14
CA ALA A 45 -8.16 14.58 11.94
C ALA A 45 -8.60 14.48 10.48
N LEU A 46 -7.79 15.00 9.54
CA LEU A 46 -8.13 14.97 8.12
C LEU A 46 -8.17 13.54 7.57
N GLN A 47 -7.22 12.68 7.97
CA GLN A 47 -7.26 11.26 7.64
C GLN A 47 -8.46 10.55 8.28
N SER A 48 -8.75 10.85 9.54
CA SER A 48 -9.86 10.26 10.28
C SER A 48 -11.21 10.62 9.65
N VAL A 49 -11.40 11.85 9.15
CA VAL A 49 -12.62 12.27 8.44
C VAL A 49 -12.83 11.44 7.17
N ALA A 50 -11.78 11.20 6.38
CA ALA A 50 -11.87 10.33 5.22
C ALA A 50 -12.25 8.89 5.60
N PHE A 51 -11.71 8.39 6.73
CA PHE A 51 -11.97 7.05 7.22
C PHE A 51 -13.37 6.88 7.86
N LEU A 52 -13.95 7.96 8.41
CA LEU A 52 -15.32 7.95 8.93
C LEU A 52 -16.35 7.62 7.85
N PHE A 53 -16.11 8.01 6.59
CA PHE A 53 -16.99 7.66 5.48
C PHE A 53 -17.13 6.14 5.32
N PHE A 54 -16.01 5.41 5.36
CA PHE A 54 -16.04 3.94 5.36
C PHE A 54 -16.73 3.38 6.60
N GLY A 55 -16.54 4.04 7.75
CA GLY A 55 -17.21 3.69 9.00
C GLY A 55 -18.73 3.73 8.93
N LEU A 56 -19.28 4.77 8.32
CA LEU A 56 -20.73 4.92 8.15
C LEU A 56 -21.31 3.79 7.28
N MET A 57 -20.60 3.36 6.25
CA MET A 57 -21.02 2.22 5.42
C MET A 57 -21.08 0.91 6.24
N MET A 58 -20.06 0.64 7.06
CA MET A 58 -20.02 -0.54 7.93
C MET A 58 -21.12 -0.49 9.01
N ALA A 59 -21.41 0.68 9.55
CA ALA A 59 -22.48 0.87 10.52
C ALA A 59 -23.86 0.50 9.95
N GLY A 60 -24.12 0.81 8.68
CA GLY A 60 -25.37 0.43 8.00
C GLY A 60 -25.63 -1.08 8.03
N ALA A 61 -24.59 -1.89 7.80
CA ALA A 61 -24.69 -3.35 7.84
C ALA A 61 -24.98 -3.89 9.25
N ILE A 62 -24.44 -3.26 10.30
CA ILE A 62 -24.72 -3.63 11.70
C ILE A 62 -26.14 -3.25 12.09
N VAL A 63 -26.61 -2.06 11.73
CA VAL A 63 -27.97 -1.62 12.01
C VAL A 63 -28.98 -2.53 11.31
N GLY A 64 -28.72 -2.91 10.06
CA GLY A 64 -29.57 -3.78 9.25
C GLY A 64 -29.48 -5.28 9.55
N ALA A 65 -28.66 -5.72 10.51
CA ALA A 65 -28.60 -7.13 10.89
C ALA A 65 -29.92 -7.61 11.52
N GLU A 66 -30.33 -8.85 11.31
CA GLU A 66 -31.61 -9.35 11.86
C GLU A 66 -31.56 -9.55 13.38
N ASP A 67 -30.40 -9.94 13.93
CA ASP A 67 -30.20 -10.18 15.35
C ASP A 67 -28.84 -9.64 15.86
N ASP A 68 -28.67 -9.61 17.18
CA ASP A 68 -27.46 -9.10 17.85
C ASP A 68 -26.23 -9.99 17.65
N THR A 69 -26.43 -11.27 17.37
CA THR A 69 -25.37 -12.25 17.14
C THR A 69 -24.75 -12.06 15.76
N ARG A 70 -25.57 -11.87 14.73
CA ARG A 70 -25.15 -11.47 13.39
C ARG A 70 -24.44 -10.12 13.42
N ALA A 71 -24.96 -9.15 14.17
CA ALA A 71 -24.30 -7.85 14.37
C ALA A 71 -22.91 -8.00 15.01
N ALA A 72 -22.77 -8.85 16.04
CA ALA A 72 -21.50 -9.13 16.72
C ALA A 72 -20.49 -9.83 15.79
N VAL A 73 -20.94 -10.78 14.98
CA VAL A 73 -20.10 -11.49 13.99
C VAL A 73 -19.63 -10.52 12.90
N LEU A 74 -20.49 -9.65 12.38
CA LEU A 74 -20.09 -8.60 11.43
C LEU A 74 -19.06 -7.66 12.05
N LEU A 75 -19.26 -7.21 13.29
CA LEU A 75 -18.30 -6.36 14.00
C LEU A 75 -16.94 -7.06 14.20
N ALA A 76 -16.94 -8.37 14.50
CA ALA A 76 -15.72 -9.17 14.61
C ALA A 76 -14.91 -9.17 13.30
N THR A 77 -15.57 -9.30 12.16
CA THR A 77 -14.90 -9.20 10.85
C THR A 77 -14.38 -7.78 10.57
N TYR A 78 -15.11 -6.73 10.95
CA TYR A 78 -14.66 -5.35 10.78
C TYR A 78 -13.44 -5.01 11.64
N ALA A 79 -13.35 -5.57 12.85
CA ALA A 79 -12.22 -5.37 13.75
C ALA A 79 -10.90 -5.96 13.22
N LEU A 80 -10.92 -6.82 12.20
CA LEU A 80 -9.68 -7.18 11.49
C LEU A 80 -9.01 -5.95 10.87
N LEU A 81 -9.78 -4.97 10.38
CA LEU A 81 -9.25 -3.78 9.72
C LEU A 81 -8.21 -3.00 10.56
N PRO A 82 -8.51 -2.53 11.80
CA PRO A 82 -7.55 -1.82 12.63
C PRO A 82 -6.36 -2.69 13.04
N PHE A 83 -6.55 -3.99 13.28
CA PHE A 83 -5.46 -4.92 13.57
C PHE A 83 -4.48 -5.00 12.40
N VAL A 84 -5.01 -5.23 11.20
CA VAL A 84 -4.28 -5.34 9.95
C VAL A 84 -3.55 -4.03 9.65
N MET A 85 -4.28 -2.90 9.67
CA MET A 85 -3.73 -1.57 9.45
C MET A 85 -2.58 -1.30 10.42
N ALA A 86 -2.77 -1.53 11.72
CA ALA A 86 -1.74 -1.32 12.73
C ALA A 86 -0.50 -2.19 12.51
N LEU A 87 -0.67 -3.46 12.13
CA LEU A 87 0.44 -4.36 11.80
C LEU A 87 1.31 -3.80 10.65
N TYR A 88 0.67 -3.35 9.57
CA TYR A 88 1.35 -2.85 8.39
C TYR A 88 1.97 -1.47 8.57
N THR A 89 1.18 -0.50 9.04
CA THR A 89 1.67 0.88 9.26
C THR A 89 2.84 0.84 10.22
N THR A 90 2.77 0.07 11.31
CA THR A 90 3.86 -0.07 12.27
C THR A 90 5.09 -0.68 11.60
N THR A 91 4.95 -1.77 10.85
CA THR A 91 6.08 -2.44 10.19
C THR A 91 6.75 -1.55 9.14
N VAL A 92 5.96 -0.89 8.29
CA VAL A 92 6.45 -0.07 7.18
C VAL A 92 6.96 1.28 7.66
N ASN A 93 6.19 1.99 8.49
CA ASN A 93 6.57 3.31 8.98
C ASN A 93 7.73 3.22 9.97
N ALA A 94 7.89 2.12 10.72
CA ALA A 94 9.09 1.92 11.55
C ALA A 94 10.35 1.87 10.69
N SER A 95 10.33 1.05 9.62
CA SER A 95 11.46 0.96 8.69
C SER A 95 11.77 2.30 8.03
N TYR A 96 10.74 3.07 7.69
CA TYR A 96 10.90 4.39 7.09
C TYR A 96 11.47 5.42 8.09
N ALA A 97 10.91 5.50 9.30
CA ALA A 97 11.35 6.40 10.36
C ALA A 97 12.82 6.17 10.74
N VAL A 98 13.22 4.90 10.89
CA VAL A 98 14.61 4.54 11.20
C VAL A 98 15.55 4.85 10.02
N SER A 99 15.18 4.49 8.79
CA SER A 99 16.02 4.79 7.60
C SER A 99 16.19 6.28 7.32
N MET A 100 15.25 7.12 7.78
CA MET A 100 15.38 8.57 7.71
C MET A 100 16.32 9.15 8.77
N GLY A 101 16.74 8.37 9.75
CA GLY A 101 17.62 8.82 10.83
C GLY A 101 16.99 9.87 11.75
N ILE A 102 15.66 9.85 11.95
CA ILE A 102 14.98 10.84 12.80
C ILE A 102 15.39 10.74 14.28
N PHE A 103 15.91 9.57 14.68
CA PHE A 103 16.38 9.29 16.04
C PHE A 103 17.89 9.50 16.22
N GLU A 104 18.67 9.74 15.16
CA GLU A 104 20.11 10.01 15.27
C GLU A 104 20.43 11.14 16.26
N PRO A 105 19.71 12.29 16.26
CA PRO A 105 19.97 13.36 17.22
C PRO A 105 19.68 12.96 18.68
N LEU A 106 18.91 11.90 18.92
CA LEU A 106 18.52 11.44 20.25
C LEU A 106 19.46 10.37 20.82
N LYS A 107 20.27 9.71 19.98
CA LYS A 107 21.23 8.69 20.42
C LYS A 107 22.32 9.19 21.38
N PRO A 108 22.94 10.37 21.19
CA PRO A 108 23.98 10.84 22.12
C PRO A 108 23.42 11.34 23.45
N LEU A 109 22.10 11.53 23.56
CA LEU A 109 21.47 11.93 24.81
C LEU A 109 21.32 10.71 25.72
N PRO A 110 21.47 10.85 27.06
CA PRO A 110 21.27 9.76 28.03
C PRO A 110 19.79 9.40 28.21
N ILE A 111 19.02 9.35 27.11
CA ILE A 111 17.58 9.14 27.08
C ILE A 111 17.32 7.72 26.55
N LYS A 112 17.16 6.76 27.47
CA LYS A 112 16.85 5.35 27.16
C LYS A 112 15.40 5.12 26.67
N THR A 113 14.72 6.15 26.15
CA THR A 113 13.28 6.11 25.82
C THR A 113 12.96 6.35 24.35
N GLY A 114 13.94 6.43 23.44
CA GLY A 114 13.64 6.69 22.04
C GLY A 114 12.80 5.58 21.36
N ALA A 115 12.91 4.32 21.80
CA ALA A 115 12.03 3.24 21.36
C ALA A 115 10.55 3.48 21.75
N LYS A 116 10.30 4.03 22.94
CA LYS A 116 8.96 4.42 23.37
C LYS A 116 8.42 5.55 22.50
N TYR A 117 9.25 6.54 22.14
CA TYR A 117 8.83 7.62 21.25
C TYR A 117 8.55 7.13 19.83
N LEU A 118 9.36 6.22 19.29
CA LEU A 118 9.09 5.58 17.99
C LEU A 118 7.76 4.83 18.03
N SER A 119 7.52 4.00 19.04
CA SER A 119 6.27 3.25 19.14
C SER A 119 5.06 4.17 19.25
N VAL A 120 5.10 5.21 20.09
CA VAL A 120 4.00 6.19 20.18
C VAL A 120 3.80 6.93 18.86
N LEU A 121 4.89 7.30 18.18
CA LEU A 121 4.83 7.94 16.85
C LEU A 121 4.10 7.05 15.83
N LEU A 122 4.41 5.75 15.83
CA LEU A 122 3.78 4.77 14.94
C LEU A 122 2.33 4.46 15.34
N ALA A 123 2.02 4.47 16.63
CA ALA A 123 0.67 4.26 17.14
C ALA A 123 -0.28 5.40 16.75
N ILE A 124 0.21 6.64 16.66
CA ILE A 124 -0.57 7.80 16.19
C ILE A 124 -1.08 7.58 14.76
N ASP A 125 -0.28 6.95 13.89
CA ASP A 125 -0.67 6.64 12.52
C ASP A 125 -1.81 5.59 12.43
N ASN A 126 -2.14 4.91 13.54
CA ASN A 126 -3.22 3.90 13.61
C ASN A 126 -4.57 4.50 14.03
N VAL A 127 -4.58 5.73 14.56
CA VAL A 127 -5.80 6.38 15.04
C VAL A 127 -6.89 6.47 13.96
N PRO A 128 -6.60 6.83 12.69
CA PRO A 128 -7.65 6.87 11.65
C PRO A 128 -8.36 5.53 11.45
N ALA A 129 -7.67 4.39 11.57
CA ALA A 129 -8.27 3.07 11.42
C ALA A 129 -9.19 2.71 12.59
N ILE A 130 -8.87 3.16 13.81
CA ILE A 130 -9.76 3.03 14.98
C ILE A 130 -10.99 3.93 14.79
N VAL A 131 -10.79 5.18 14.35
CA VAL A 131 -11.87 6.14 14.10
C VAL A 131 -12.84 5.62 13.03
N ALA A 132 -12.34 4.91 12.01
CA ALA A 132 -13.16 4.27 11.00
C ALA A 132 -14.22 3.32 11.59
N LEU A 133 -13.95 2.68 12.73
CA LEU A 133 -14.90 1.74 13.34
C LEU A 133 -15.80 2.37 14.40
N ILE A 134 -15.61 3.65 14.75
CA ILE A 134 -16.47 4.33 15.72
C ILE A 134 -17.95 4.26 15.29
N PRO A 135 -18.34 4.56 14.03
CA PRO A 135 -19.74 4.46 13.64
C PRO A 135 -20.31 3.04 13.80
N ALA A 136 -19.53 2.00 13.47
CA ALA A 136 -19.92 0.60 13.63
C ALA A 136 -20.13 0.22 15.10
N VAL A 137 -19.25 0.69 15.99
CA VAL A 137 -19.39 0.50 17.44
C VAL A 137 -20.60 1.25 17.98
N LEU A 138 -20.85 2.47 17.53
CA LEU A 138 -22.03 3.24 17.93
C LEU A 138 -23.32 2.56 17.47
N ALA A 139 -23.34 1.96 16.28
CA ALA A 139 -24.46 1.14 15.81
C ALA A 139 -24.70 -0.08 16.72
N MET A 140 -23.64 -0.75 17.16
CA MET A 140 -23.77 -1.85 18.14
C MET A 140 -24.22 -1.33 19.51
N ALA A 141 -23.71 -0.18 19.96
CA ALA A 141 -24.08 0.43 21.24
C ALA A 141 -25.55 0.88 21.27
N TYR A 142 -26.11 1.26 20.11
CA TYR A 142 -27.53 1.57 19.98
C TYR A 142 -28.42 0.34 20.24
N ARG A 143 -27.95 -0.86 19.87
CA ARG A 143 -28.63 -2.13 20.16
C ARG A 143 -28.41 -2.57 21.60
N SER A 144 -27.13 -2.68 22.00
CA SER A 144 -26.71 -3.05 23.34
C SER A 144 -25.52 -2.17 23.76
N PRO A 145 -25.71 -1.20 24.67
CA PRO A 145 -24.66 -0.27 25.08
C PRO A 145 -23.41 -0.96 25.62
N VAL A 146 -23.59 -2.03 26.39
CA VAL A 146 -22.49 -2.80 27.00
C VAL A 146 -21.71 -3.57 25.93
N SER A 147 -22.41 -4.21 24.98
CA SER A 147 -21.78 -4.93 23.86
C SER A 147 -21.01 -3.96 22.95
N GLY A 148 -21.55 -2.76 22.71
CA GLY A 148 -20.86 -1.70 21.98
C GLY A 148 -19.56 -1.27 22.68
N LEU A 149 -19.58 -1.07 24.00
CA LEU A 149 -18.38 -0.75 24.77
C LEU A 149 -17.33 -1.87 24.71
N MET A 150 -17.75 -3.13 24.84
CA MET A 150 -16.85 -4.28 24.71
C MET A 150 -16.28 -4.36 23.28
N GLY A 151 -17.09 -4.10 22.25
CA GLY A 151 -16.64 -4.02 20.86
C GLY A 151 -15.58 -2.93 20.67
N PHE A 152 -15.74 -1.76 21.29
CA PHE A 152 -14.72 -0.71 21.27
C PHE A 152 -13.39 -1.17 21.91
N LEU A 153 -13.45 -1.82 23.07
CA LEU A 153 -12.27 -2.36 23.74
C LEU A 153 -11.55 -3.40 22.88
N TRP A 154 -12.29 -4.27 22.20
CA TRP A 154 -11.73 -5.24 21.26
C TRP A 154 -11.07 -4.58 20.05
N ILE A 155 -11.63 -3.51 19.52
CA ILE A 155 -11.02 -2.74 18.43
C ILE A 155 -9.70 -2.09 18.88
N LEU A 156 -9.66 -1.51 20.07
CA LEU A 156 -8.42 -0.98 20.65
C LEU A 156 -7.40 -2.09 20.87
N LEU A 157 -7.83 -3.23 21.40
CA LEU A 157 -6.98 -4.39 21.62
C LEU A 157 -6.44 -4.96 20.30
N GLY A 158 -7.27 -5.03 19.25
CA GLY A 158 -6.90 -5.45 17.92
C GLY A 158 -5.83 -4.54 17.31
N ALA A 159 -6.05 -3.22 17.37
CA ALA A 159 -5.06 -2.24 16.95
C ALA A 159 -3.74 -2.38 17.74
N PHE A 160 -3.82 -2.61 19.05
CA PHE A 160 -2.65 -2.82 19.91
C PHE A 160 -1.92 -4.13 19.58
N LEU A 161 -2.64 -5.23 19.40
CA LEU A 161 -2.11 -6.53 18.97
C LEU A 161 -1.36 -6.38 17.63
N GLY A 162 -1.97 -5.73 16.66
CA GLY A 162 -1.35 -5.44 15.36
C GLY A 162 -0.08 -4.61 15.51
N HIS A 163 -0.12 -3.55 16.33
CA HIS A 163 1.05 -2.73 16.64
C HIS A 163 2.19 -3.53 17.29
N VAL A 164 1.89 -4.37 18.29
CA VAL A 164 2.90 -5.21 18.96
C VAL A 164 3.51 -6.21 17.98
N LEU A 165 2.69 -6.92 17.19
CA LEU A 165 3.19 -7.84 16.17
C LEU A 165 4.02 -7.12 15.10
N GLY A 166 3.61 -5.90 14.70
CA GLY A 166 4.38 -5.08 13.76
C GLY A 166 5.74 -4.68 14.32
N LEU A 167 5.81 -4.33 15.60
CA LEU A 167 7.09 -4.10 16.29
C LEU A 167 7.93 -5.37 16.39
N VAL A 168 7.34 -6.54 16.62
CA VAL A 168 8.06 -7.84 16.63
C VAL A 168 8.67 -8.11 15.25
N VAL A 169 7.87 -8.04 14.19
CA VAL A 169 8.31 -8.24 12.80
C VAL A 169 9.42 -7.25 12.45
N PHE A 170 9.23 -5.97 12.76
CA PHE A 170 10.25 -4.96 12.54
C PHE A 170 11.51 -5.20 13.39
N THR A 171 11.38 -5.63 14.63
CA THR A 171 12.54 -5.91 15.47
C THR A 171 13.33 -7.07 14.87
N LEU A 172 12.68 -8.19 14.52
CA LEU A 172 13.33 -9.39 13.98
C LEU A 172 13.91 -9.20 12.56
N PHE A 173 13.16 -8.52 11.68
CA PHE A 173 13.46 -8.43 10.24
C PHE A 173 13.77 -7.00 9.74
N GLY A 174 13.60 -5.98 10.55
CA GLY A 174 13.76 -4.57 10.16
C GLY A 174 15.14 -3.96 10.44
N SER A 175 15.93 -4.53 11.37
CA SER A 175 17.23 -3.94 11.72
C SER A 175 18.23 -4.00 10.55
N SER A 176 18.87 -2.87 10.28
CA SER A 176 19.72 -2.55 9.14
C SER A 176 21.02 -3.34 9.07
N SER A 177 20.98 -4.66 8.80
CA SER A 177 22.17 -5.40 8.35
C SER A 177 22.23 -5.40 6.82
N VAL A 178 23.02 -4.48 6.26
CA VAL A 178 23.42 -4.52 4.86
C VAL A 178 24.45 -5.64 4.71
N GLY A 179 24.22 -6.62 3.82
CA GLY A 179 25.25 -7.59 3.41
C GLY A 179 25.17 -9.02 3.96
N GLY A 180 24.29 -9.32 4.92
CA GLY A 180 24.15 -10.69 5.44
C GLY A 180 23.52 -11.69 4.45
N ARG A 181 23.83 -12.99 4.62
CA ARG A 181 23.31 -14.13 3.83
C ARG A 181 21.77 -14.16 3.72
N PHE A 182 21.08 -13.51 4.68
CA PHE A 182 19.61 -13.40 4.76
C PHE A 182 19.04 -12.05 4.28
N SER A 183 19.85 -11.12 3.76
CA SER A 183 19.38 -9.80 3.31
C SER A 183 18.36 -9.86 2.16
N LYS A 184 18.52 -10.84 1.25
CA LYS A 184 17.57 -11.10 0.15
C LYS A 184 16.24 -11.66 0.68
N LEU A 185 16.29 -12.65 1.57
CA LEU A 185 15.09 -13.24 2.21
C LEU A 185 14.31 -12.19 3.00
N ARG A 186 15.01 -11.30 3.71
CA ARG A 186 14.40 -10.20 4.47
C ARG A 186 13.70 -9.17 3.57
N THR A 187 14.29 -8.85 2.43
CA THR A 187 13.64 -7.96 1.44
C THR A 187 12.41 -8.64 0.86
N MET A 188 12.52 -9.93 0.53
CA MET A 188 11.40 -10.74 0.04
C MET A 188 10.28 -10.87 1.07
N ALA A 189 10.60 -11.02 2.36
CA ALA A 189 9.62 -11.05 3.45
C ALA A 189 8.90 -9.70 3.63
N ARG A 190 9.55 -8.56 3.38
CA ARG A 190 8.88 -7.24 3.37
C ARG A 190 7.94 -7.10 2.17
N VAL A 191 8.37 -7.56 0.99
CA VAL A 191 7.54 -7.57 -0.22
C VAL A 191 6.33 -8.48 -0.01
N LEU A 192 6.55 -9.70 0.46
CA LEU A 192 5.49 -10.66 0.78
C LEU A 192 4.59 -10.14 1.89
N GLY A 193 5.13 -9.50 2.93
CA GLY A 193 4.34 -8.89 4.00
C GLY A 193 3.46 -7.74 3.52
N ALA A 194 3.96 -6.92 2.58
CA ALA A 194 3.13 -5.92 1.90
C ALA A 194 2.02 -6.61 1.09
N ILE A 195 2.37 -7.58 0.23
CA ILE A 195 1.41 -8.34 -0.60
C ILE A 195 0.37 -9.08 0.26
N LEU A 196 0.76 -9.66 1.39
CA LEU A 196 -0.14 -10.31 2.35
C LEU A 196 -1.09 -9.32 3.01
N PHE A 197 -0.57 -8.15 3.42
CA PHE A 197 -1.40 -7.08 3.96
C PHE A 197 -2.47 -6.63 2.96
N ILE A 198 -2.07 -6.50 1.69
CA ILE A 198 -2.94 -6.16 0.57
C ILE A 198 -3.98 -7.26 0.33
N GLY A 199 -3.53 -8.52 0.23
CA GLY A 199 -4.41 -9.67 0.03
C GLY A 199 -5.42 -9.84 1.17
N MET A 200 -5.02 -9.48 2.39
CA MET A 200 -5.87 -9.57 3.58
C MET A 200 -6.98 -8.51 3.58
N PHE A 201 -6.80 -7.32 2.99
CA PHE A 201 -7.90 -6.36 2.82
C PHE A 201 -9.01 -6.95 1.92
N TYR A 202 -8.64 -7.65 0.85
CA TYR A 202 -9.60 -8.33 -0.01
C TYR A 202 -10.20 -9.58 0.64
N ALA A 203 -9.38 -10.35 1.36
CA ALA A 203 -9.87 -11.46 2.16
C ALA A 203 -10.91 -10.98 3.17
N ILE A 204 -10.73 -9.82 3.81
CA ILE A 204 -11.71 -9.25 4.75
C ILE A 204 -13.03 -8.92 4.03
N ASN A 205 -13.00 -8.29 2.86
CA ASN A 205 -14.23 -7.98 2.11
C ASN A 205 -14.96 -9.25 1.63
N TYR A 206 -14.21 -10.23 1.12
CA TYR A 206 -14.78 -11.52 0.71
C TYR A 206 -15.34 -12.29 1.90
N VAL A 207 -14.58 -12.36 3.00
CA VAL A 207 -15.01 -12.99 4.26
C VAL A 207 -16.24 -12.29 4.80
N GLN A 208 -16.37 -10.96 4.69
CA GLN A 208 -17.58 -10.25 5.11
C GLN A 208 -18.82 -10.66 4.31
N MET A 209 -18.70 -10.71 2.99
CA MET A 209 -19.80 -11.14 2.12
C MET A 209 -20.19 -12.59 2.42
N TYR A 210 -19.20 -13.48 2.48
CA TYR A 210 -19.40 -14.88 2.78
C TYR A 210 -20.00 -15.10 4.18
N VAL A 211 -19.51 -14.37 5.18
CA VAL A 211 -20.02 -14.44 6.56
C VAL A 211 -21.44 -13.89 6.65
N SER A 212 -21.78 -12.85 5.89
CA SER A 212 -23.14 -12.32 5.86
C SER A 212 -24.14 -13.30 5.23
N GLU A 213 -23.71 -14.06 4.22
CA GLU A 213 -24.54 -15.03 3.48
C GLU A 213 -24.65 -16.39 4.20
N HIS A 214 -23.59 -16.84 4.86
CA HIS A 214 -23.49 -18.16 5.49
C HIS A 214 -23.35 -18.06 7.02
N TYR A 215 -23.93 -17.02 7.62
CA TYR A 215 -23.78 -16.72 9.05
C TYR A 215 -24.19 -17.91 9.94
N GLU A 216 -25.30 -18.58 9.64
CA GLU A 216 -25.81 -19.72 10.43
C GLU A 216 -24.83 -20.90 10.43
N GLU A 217 -24.19 -21.17 9.28
CA GLU A 217 -23.20 -22.24 9.13
C GLU A 217 -21.87 -21.92 9.82
N LEU A 218 -21.54 -20.63 9.93
CA LEU A 218 -20.28 -20.16 10.51
C LEU A 218 -20.36 -19.88 12.01
N LEU A 219 -21.57 -19.71 12.56
CA LEU A 219 -21.78 -19.48 13.99
C LEU A 219 -21.10 -20.54 14.88
N PRO A 220 -21.15 -21.86 14.57
CA PRO A 220 -20.43 -22.88 15.33
C PRO A 220 -18.90 -22.72 15.28
N PHE A 221 -18.37 -22.13 14.21
CA PHE A 221 -16.94 -21.85 14.09
C PHE A 221 -16.53 -20.67 14.98
N PHE A 222 -17.32 -19.59 14.98
CA PHE A 222 -17.10 -18.45 15.85
C PHE A 222 -17.19 -18.82 17.34
N SER A 223 -18.12 -19.71 17.71
CA SER A 223 -18.23 -20.18 19.09
C SER A 223 -17.06 -21.10 19.48
N ARG A 224 -16.63 -22.02 18.59
CA ARG A 224 -15.51 -22.94 18.84
C ARG A 224 -14.17 -22.23 18.98
N TYR A 225 -13.94 -21.16 18.23
CA TYR A 225 -12.69 -20.39 18.25
C TYR A 225 -12.81 -19.05 18.99
N SER A 226 -13.82 -18.89 19.84
CA SER A 226 -14.12 -17.67 20.62
C SER A 226 -13.00 -17.16 21.53
N VAL A 227 -11.90 -17.91 21.70
CA VAL A 227 -10.71 -17.44 22.43
C VAL A 227 -9.69 -16.76 21.50
N ALA A 228 -9.74 -17.02 20.19
CA ALA A 228 -8.80 -16.51 19.20
C ALA A 228 -9.32 -15.23 18.53
N TYR A 229 -8.48 -14.20 18.42
CA TYR A 229 -8.79 -13.00 17.65
C TYR A 229 -8.85 -13.32 16.14
N PRO A 230 -9.83 -12.80 15.37
CA PRO A 230 -10.89 -11.86 15.75
C PRO A 230 -12.18 -12.52 16.27
N PHE A 231 -12.27 -13.85 16.25
CA PHE A 231 -13.48 -14.59 16.65
C PHE A 231 -13.90 -14.32 18.09
N SER A 232 -12.94 -13.99 18.95
CA SER A 232 -13.19 -13.58 20.33
C SER A 232 -14.06 -12.34 20.49
N ILE A 233 -14.24 -11.54 19.44
CA ILE A 233 -15.13 -10.38 19.46
C ILE A 233 -16.60 -10.80 19.44
N ALA A 234 -16.94 -12.00 18.96
CA ALA A 234 -18.31 -12.51 19.07
C ALA A 234 -18.76 -12.68 20.53
N SER A 235 -17.82 -12.76 21.50
CA SER A 235 -18.12 -12.80 22.94
C SER A 235 -18.69 -11.50 23.50
N ILE A 236 -18.80 -10.40 22.73
CA ILE A 236 -19.31 -9.11 23.23
C ILE A 236 -20.74 -9.19 23.78
N LEU A 237 -21.51 -10.22 23.39
CA LEU A 237 -22.85 -10.50 23.92
C LEU A 237 -22.82 -11.10 25.33
N GLU A 238 -21.66 -11.57 25.79
CA GLU A 238 -21.40 -12.03 27.15
C GLU A 238 -20.34 -11.12 27.81
N PRO A 239 -20.71 -9.92 28.29
CA PRO A 239 -19.75 -8.86 28.62
C PRO A 239 -18.69 -9.26 29.63
N LEU A 240 -19.04 -10.07 30.64
CA LEU A 240 -18.11 -10.52 31.66
C LEU A 240 -17.06 -11.49 31.09
N HIS A 241 -17.50 -12.45 30.27
CA HIS A 241 -16.59 -13.37 29.58
C HIS A 241 -15.68 -12.60 28.61
N SER A 242 -16.26 -11.68 27.82
CA SER A 242 -15.53 -10.82 26.89
C SER A 242 -14.46 -9.97 27.59
N PHE A 243 -14.81 -9.37 28.72
CA PHE A 243 -13.91 -8.55 29.50
C PHE A 243 -12.74 -9.37 30.07
N LEU A 244 -13.00 -10.58 30.58
CA LEU A 244 -11.96 -11.49 31.06
C LEU A 244 -10.99 -11.89 29.92
N LEU A 245 -11.51 -12.15 28.72
CA LEU A 245 -10.68 -12.41 27.55
C LEU A 245 -9.80 -11.20 27.20
N VAL A 246 -10.36 -9.99 27.18
CA VAL A 246 -9.58 -8.75 26.94
C VAL A 246 -8.44 -8.61 27.96
N LEU A 247 -8.71 -8.86 29.24
CA LEU A 247 -7.68 -8.86 30.29
C LEU A 247 -6.61 -9.93 30.04
N GLY A 248 -7.00 -11.14 29.65
CA GLY A 248 -6.08 -12.22 29.29
C GLY A 248 -5.14 -11.83 28.15
N TYR A 249 -5.67 -11.22 27.09
CA TYR A 249 -4.87 -10.69 25.98
C TYR A 249 -3.92 -9.59 26.44
N LEU A 250 -4.39 -8.63 27.25
CA LEU A 250 -3.54 -7.56 27.78
C LEU A 250 -2.42 -8.10 28.68
N ALA A 251 -2.70 -9.13 29.48
CA ALA A 251 -1.70 -9.78 30.33
C ALA A 251 -0.55 -10.40 29.53
N VAL A 252 -0.79 -10.84 28.29
CA VAL A 252 0.26 -11.35 27.39
C VAL A 252 0.89 -10.22 26.55
N LEU A 253 0.08 -9.32 26.02
CA LEU A 253 0.53 -8.29 25.09
C LEU A 253 1.34 -7.19 25.76
N VAL A 254 0.99 -6.75 26.97
CA VAL A 254 1.71 -5.68 27.66
C VAL A 254 3.15 -6.09 28.02
N PRO A 255 3.41 -7.29 28.59
CA PRO A 255 4.77 -7.78 28.79
C PRO A 255 5.55 -7.94 27.48
N THR A 256 4.91 -8.52 26.46
CA THR A 256 5.53 -8.71 25.13
C THR A 256 5.94 -7.36 24.53
N TYR A 257 5.05 -6.37 24.59
CA TYR A 257 5.31 -5.01 24.14
C TYR A 257 6.49 -4.37 24.87
N ARG A 258 6.54 -4.47 26.20
CA ARG A 258 7.66 -3.94 27.01
C ARG A 258 8.98 -4.62 26.67
N PHE A 259 8.97 -5.94 26.50
CA PHE A 259 10.14 -6.72 26.11
C PHE A 259 10.68 -6.30 24.74
N ILE A 260 9.80 -6.18 23.74
CA ILE A 260 10.18 -5.79 22.38
C ILE A 260 10.70 -4.36 22.33
N LEU A 261 10.11 -3.42 23.07
CA LEU A 261 10.62 -2.05 23.16
C LEU A 261 12.07 -1.99 23.68
N GLY A 262 12.39 -2.79 24.70
CA GLY A 262 13.76 -2.89 25.22
C GLY A 262 14.74 -3.37 24.16
N LYS A 263 14.38 -4.43 23.43
CA LYS A 263 15.19 -5.01 22.35
C LYS A 263 15.35 -4.07 21.15
N LEU A 264 14.30 -3.32 20.83
CA LEU A 264 14.30 -2.37 19.71
C LEU A 264 15.22 -1.18 19.98
N TRP A 265 15.30 -0.70 21.23
CA TRP A 265 16.22 0.38 21.60
C TRP A 265 17.69 -0.02 21.42
N GLY A 266 18.10 -1.18 21.96
CA GLY A 266 19.48 -1.68 21.81
C GLY A 266 19.90 -1.81 20.34
N ARG A 267 18.99 -2.31 19.49
CA ARG A 267 19.24 -2.41 18.03
C ARG A 267 19.33 -1.07 17.29
N MET A 268 18.72 -0.01 17.82
CA MET A 268 18.83 1.33 17.23
C MET A 268 20.11 2.05 17.70
N GLU A 269 20.55 1.82 18.94
CA GLU A 269 21.80 2.36 19.49
C GLU A 269 23.05 1.76 18.84
N GLU A 270 23.06 0.44 18.58
CA GLU A 270 24.19 -0.28 17.98
C GLU A 270 24.55 0.18 16.54
N GLY A 271 23.76 1.08 15.95
CA GLY A 271 23.90 1.49 14.56
C GLY A 271 23.63 0.33 13.60
N ALA A 272 23.59 0.62 12.30
CA ALA A 272 23.79 -0.47 11.35
C ALA A 272 25.18 -1.02 11.63
N ALA A 273 25.30 -2.22 12.20
CA ALA A 273 26.56 -2.94 12.23
C ALA A 273 27.01 -3.05 10.76
N VAL A 274 27.86 -2.13 10.35
CA VAL A 274 28.52 -2.17 9.05
C VAL A 274 29.38 -3.41 9.17
N SER A 275 28.88 -4.53 8.64
CA SER A 275 29.69 -5.73 8.55
C SER A 275 30.95 -5.31 7.80
N HIS A 276 32.05 -5.21 8.54
CA HIS A 276 33.33 -4.81 8.00
C HIS A 276 33.62 -5.73 6.80
N VAL A 277 33.84 -5.09 5.66
CA VAL A 277 34.59 -5.61 4.51
C VAL A 277 34.08 -6.96 3.97
N GLY A 278 32.85 -6.97 3.49
CA GLY A 278 32.55 -7.84 2.36
C GLY A 278 33.08 -7.16 1.10
N THR A 279 34.25 -7.54 0.58
CA THR A 279 34.67 -7.17 -0.77
C THR A 279 33.67 -7.76 -1.75
N VAL A 280 32.60 -7.02 -2.04
CA VAL A 280 31.68 -7.38 -3.10
C VAL A 280 32.46 -7.18 -4.39
N SER A 281 32.77 -8.26 -5.10
CA SER A 281 33.41 -8.15 -6.41
C SER A 281 32.53 -7.28 -7.31
N PHE A 282 32.94 -6.05 -7.56
CA PHE A 282 32.22 -5.15 -8.45
C PHE A 282 32.43 -5.64 -9.87
N LYS A 283 31.49 -6.44 -10.38
CA LYS A 283 31.41 -6.73 -11.81
C LYS A 283 30.60 -5.64 -12.46
N ALA A 284 31.30 -4.68 -13.10
CA ALA A 284 30.68 -3.76 -14.03
C ALA A 284 30.12 -4.59 -15.21
N ARG A 285 28.79 -4.74 -15.27
CA ARG A 285 28.12 -5.23 -16.47
C ARG A 285 27.65 -4.03 -17.25
N THR A 286 28.12 -3.91 -18.49
CA THR A 286 27.62 -2.91 -19.43
C THR A 286 26.23 -3.36 -19.91
N HIS A 287 25.24 -2.50 -19.73
CA HIS A 287 23.90 -2.67 -20.24
C HIS A 287 23.54 -1.46 -21.09
N HIS A 288 22.64 -1.63 -22.05
CA HIS A 288 22.09 -0.49 -22.78
C HIS A 288 21.49 0.52 -21.78
N PRO A 289 21.68 1.85 -21.96
CA PRO A 289 21.28 2.87 -20.97
C PRO A 289 19.84 2.73 -20.47
N VAL A 290 18.91 2.44 -21.38
CA VAL A 290 17.48 2.21 -21.08
C VAL A 290 17.28 1.06 -20.07
N ILE A 291 17.93 -0.08 -20.30
CA ILE A 291 17.81 -1.26 -19.44
C ILE A 291 18.54 -1.02 -18.11
N ALA A 292 19.69 -0.36 -18.14
CA ALA A 292 20.45 -0.02 -16.95
C ALA A 292 19.63 0.85 -15.98
N ILE A 293 18.97 1.89 -16.50
CA ILE A 293 18.09 2.77 -15.70
C ILE A 293 16.87 2.00 -15.20
N ALA A 294 16.21 1.20 -16.05
CA ALA A 294 15.04 0.44 -15.63
C ALA A 294 15.37 -0.57 -14.51
N LEU A 295 16.48 -1.30 -14.63
CA LEU A 295 16.94 -2.24 -13.61
C LEU A 295 17.37 -1.53 -12.31
N LYS A 296 18.00 -0.35 -12.42
CA LYS A 296 18.32 0.50 -11.28
C LYS A 296 17.04 0.89 -10.53
N ASP A 297 16.03 1.40 -11.25
CA ASP A 297 14.77 1.85 -10.69
C ASP A 297 13.98 0.72 -10.03
N LEU A 298 13.83 -0.42 -10.71
CA LEU A 298 13.17 -1.61 -10.15
C LEU A 298 13.89 -2.11 -8.90
N ARG A 299 15.23 -2.12 -8.89
CA ARG A 299 16.02 -2.50 -7.72
C ARG A 299 15.83 -1.52 -6.57
N ILE A 300 15.73 -0.22 -6.84
CA ILE A 300 15.43 0.80 -5.82
C ILE A 300 14.02 0.60 -5.28
N ALA A 301 13.04 0.37 -6.15
CA ALA A 301 11.65 0.14 -5.76
C ALA A 301 11.52 -1.08 -4.84
N VAL A 302 12.08 -2.23 -5.22
CA VAL A 302 12.08 -3.44 -4.38
C VAL A 302 12.76 -3.23 -3.02
N ARG A 303 13.80 -2.39 -2.96
CA ARG A 303 14.50 -2.06 -1.70
C ARG A 303 13.72 -1.09 -0.81
N LYS A 304 12.93 -0.19 -1.39
CA LYS A 304 12.15 0.84 -0.68
C LYS A 304 10.67 0.47 -0.70
N SER A 305 10.20 -0.13 0.39
CA SER A 305 8.80 -0.62 0.54
C SER A 305 7.74 0.40 0.10
N ALA A 306 7.90 1.68 0.41
CA ALA A 306 6.96 2.73 -0.01
C ALA A 306 6.85 2.87 -1.54
N LEU A 307 7.96 2.75 -2.28
CA LEU A 307 7.97 2.83 -3.75
C LEU A 307 7.40 1.54 -4.35
N LEU A 308 7.73 0.38 -3.77
CA LEU A 308 7.15 -0.89 -4.21
C LEU A 308 5.63 -0.89 -4.05
N VAL A 309 5.13 -0.44 -2.90
CA VAL A 309 3.69 -0.32 -2.65
C VAL A 309 3.07 0.63 -3.67
N GLY A 310 3.70 1.77 -3.96
CA GLY A 310 3.21 2.69 -5.00
C GLY A 310 3.15 2.09 -6.41
N LEU A 311 4.00 1.12 -6.74
CA LEU A 311 3.96 0.40 -8.02
C LEU A 311 2.89 -0.70 -8.06
N ILE A 312 2.64 -1.36 -6.93
CA ILE A 312 1.66 -2.46 -6.83
C ILE A 312 0.25 -1.93 -6.55
N PHE A 313 0.10 -0.75 -5.94
CA PHE A 313 -1.17 -0.15 -5.56
C PHE A 313 -2.26 -0.18 -6.65
N PRO A 314 -1.95 0.12 -7.93
CA PRO A 314 -2.97 0.09 -8.96
C PRO A 314 -3.55 -1.32 -9.21
N LEU A 315 -2.81 -2.39 -8.90
CA LEU A 315 -3.34 -3.75 -8.95
C LEU A 315 -4.38 -4.03 -7.87
N PHE A 316 -4.41 -3.27 -6.77
CA PHE A 316 -5.41 -3.46 -5.71
C PHE A 316 -6.80 -3.22 -6.29
N VAL A 317 -6.97 -2.09 -6.98
CA VAL A 317 -8.25 -1.72 -7.58
C VAL A 317 -8.76 -2.78 -8.57
N VAL A 318 -7.85 -3.51 -9.23
CA VAL A 318 -8.22 -4.46 -10.29
C VAL A 318 -8.37 -5.90 -9.78
N LEU A 319 -7.73 -6.27 -8.68
CA LEU A 319 -7.70 -7.64 -8.18
C LEU A 319 -9.09 -8.25 -7.88
N PRO A 320 -10.06 -7.53 -7.28
CA PRO A 320 -11.41 -8.06 -7.08
C PRO A 320 -12.09 -8.47 -8.37
N SER A 321 -12.02 -7.60 -9.39
CA SER A 321 -12.61 -7.87 -10.70
C SER A 321 -11.91 -9.04 -11.39
N ALA A 322 -10.57 -9.11 -11.27
CA ALA A 322 -9.80 -10.24 -11.78
C ALA A 322 -10.22 -11.56 -11.14
N LEU A 323 -10.30 -11.63 -9.81
CA LEU A 323 -10.74 -12.82 -9.09
C LEU A 323 -12.19 -13.19 -9.43
N GLY A 324 -13.09 -12.21 -9.48
CA GLY A 324 -14.50 -12.43 -9.83
C GLY A 324 -14.66 -13.12 -11.18
N VAL A 325 -13.91 -12.70 -12.20
CA VAL A 325 -13.90 -13.33 -13.53
C VAL A 325 -13.31 -14.74 -13.49
N LEU A 326 -12.28 -14.99 -12.67
CA LEU A 326 -11.70 -16.33 -12.54
C LEU A 326 -12.63 -17.31 -11.81
N THR A 327 -13.42 -16.82 -10.84
CA THR A 327 -14.30 -17.65 -10.01
C THR A 327 -15.68 -17.88 -10.60
N SER A 328 -16.17 -17.01 -11.49
CA SER A 328 -17.52 -17.11 -12.05
C SER A 328 -17.71 -18.33 -12.99
N GLY A 329 -16.64 -18.99 -13.41
CA GLY A 329 -16.68 -20.16 -14.30
C GLY A 329 -17.06 -19.85 -15.75
N GLU A 330 -17.82 -18.78 -15.99
CA GLU A 330 -18.20 -18.27 -17.31
C GLU A 330 -17.18 -17.24 -17.83
N MET A 331 -16.17 -17.72 -18.57
CA MET A 331 -15.11 -16.90 -19.15
C MET A 331 -15.52 -16.31 -20.50
N GLY A 332 -16.31 -15.24 -20.47
CA GLY A 332 -16.51 -14.40 -21.65
C GLY A 332 -15.24 -13.64 -22.04
N GLU A 333 -14.97 -13.46 -23.34
CA GLU A 333 -13.87 -12.62 -23.83
C GLU A 333 -13.92 -11.21 -23.20
N TRP A 334 -15.12 -10.65 -23.07
CA TRP A 334 -15.35 -9.34 -22.47
C TRP A 334 -15.08 -9.28 -20.96
N SER A 335 -15.25 -10.40 -20.25
CA SER A 335 -14.93 -10.48 -18.83
C SER A 335 -13.43 -10.29 -18.62
N VAL A 336 -12.59 -10.99 -19.40
CA VAL A 336 -11.12 -10.82 -19.33
C VAL A 336 -10.68 -9.47 -19.93
N ALA A 337 -11.28 -9.05 -21.04
CA ALA A 337 -10.97 -7.77 -21.69
C ALA A 337 -11.23 -6.57 -20.78
N SER A 338 -12.35 -6.57 -20.04
CA SER A 338 -12.68 -5.48 -19.10
C SER A 338 -11.65 -5.34 -17.99
N VAL A 339 -11.18 -6.46 -17.42
CA VAL A 339 -10.12 -6.46 -16.41
C VAL A 339 -8.78 -5.99 -17.01
N LEU A 340 -8.43 -6.40 -18.23
CA LEU A 340 -7.22 -5.91 -18.92
C LEU A 340 -7.27 -4.39 -19.18
N LEU A 341 -8.45 -3.87 -19.56
CA LEU A 341 -8.67 -2.42 -19.71
C LEU A 341 -8.54 -1.70 -18.37
N MET A 342 -9.03 -2.28 -17.27
CA MET A 342 -8.84 -1.73 -15.93
C MET A 342 -7.35 -1.71 -15.53
N ILE A 343 -6.61 -2.81 -15.77
CA ILE A 343 -5.15 -2.87 -15.53
C ILE A 343 -4.44 -1.77 -16.32
N ALA A 344 -4.79 -1.61 -17.59
CA ALA A 344 -4.20 -0.58 -18.45
C ALA A 344 -4.52 0.84 -17.95
N TRP A 345 -5.76 1.10 -17.53
CA TRP A 345 -6.16 2.40 -16.99
C TRP A 345 -5.34 2.75 -15.74
N MET A 346 -5.19 1.75 -14.87
CA MET A 346 -4.47 1.83 -13.60
C MET A 346 -2.94 1.94 -13.76
N ALA A 347 -2.35 1.46 -14.87
CA ALA A 347 -0.92 1.57 -15.14
C ALA A 347 -0.41 3.03 -15.08
N SER A 348 -1.25 3.98 -15.50
CA SER A 348 -0.90 5.41 -15.53
C SER A 348 -0.76 6.05 -14.14
N VAL A 349 -1.40 5.49 -13.12
CA VAL A 349 -1.32 5.97 -11.72
C VAL A 349 0.11 5.78 -11.17
N GLY A 350 0.87 4.83 -11.74
CA GLY A 350 2.26 4.56 -11.36
C GLY A 350 3.26 5.66 -11.70
N VAL A 351 2.92 6.66 -12.54
CA VAL A 351 3.84 7.74 -12.94
C VAL A 351 4.44 8.44 -11.73
N ASP A 352 3.60 8.85 -10.78
CA ASP A 352 4.04 9.63 -9.62
C ASP A 352 5.08 8.84 -8.80
N THR A 353 4.85 7.55 -8.60
CA THR A 353 5.80 6.65 -7.94
C THR A 353 7.11 6.56 -8.71
N VAL A 354 7.05 6.37 -10.03
CA VAL A 354 8.23 6.18 -10.90
C VAL A 354 9.08 7.44 -11.02
N LEU A 355 8.45 8.62 -11.03
CA LEU A 355 9.15 9.91 -11.02
C LEU A 355 9.81 10.19 -9.66
N LYS A 356 9.18 9.78 -8.55
CA LYS A 356 9.72 9.92 -7.20
C LYS A 356 10.96 9.04 -6.93
N ILE A 357 11.22 8.02 -7.75
CA ILE A 357 12.40 7.14 -7.60
C ILE A 357 13.70 7.95 -7.70
N ASP A 358 13.75 8.92 -8.61
CA ASP A 358 14.98 9.66 -8.95
C ASP A 358 15.17 10.93 -8.12
N GLY A 359 14.21 11.31 -7.28
CA GLY A 359 14.17 12.66 -6.72
C GLY A 359 15.41 13.11 -5.93
N ARG A 360 16.13 12.18 -5.28
CA ARG A 360 17.35 12.53 -4.52
C ARG A 360 18.63 12.57 -5.36
N GLU A 361 18.66 11.83 -6.48
CA GLU A 361 19.86 11.61 -7.30
C GLU A 361 19.68 12.23 -8.70
N PHE A 362 18.70 13.11 -8.85
CA PHE A 362 18.34 13.65 -10.16
C PHE A 362 19.47 14.51 -10.75
N GLU A 363 20.16 15.28 -9.91
CA GLU A 363 21.35 16.05 -10.32
C GLU A 363 22.47 15.13 -10.80
N PHE A 364 22.65 13.97 -10.16
CA PHE A 364 23.61 12.97 -10.63
C PHE A 364 23.18 12.38 -11.98
N LEU A 365 21.90 12.07 -12.18
CA LEU A 365 21.39 11.56 -13.46
C LEU A 365 21.57 12.58 -14.60
N ARG A 366 21.46 13.88 -14.32
CA ARG A 366 21.75 14.95 -15.28
C ARG A 366 23.22 15.00 -15.70
N SER A 367 24.13 14.56 -14.85
CA SER A 367 25.57 14.51 -15.18
C SER A 367 25.97 13.33 -16.07
N LEU A 368 25.08 12.34 -16.25
CA LEU A 368 25.33 11.18 -17.09
C LEU A 368 25.03 11.49 -18.56
N PRO A 369 25.73 10.85 -19.52
CA PRO A 369 25.47 11.00 -20.95
C PRO A 369 24.19 10.24 -21.37
N LEU A 370 23.04 10.70 -20.89
CA LEU A 370 21.72 10.12 -21.11
C LEU A 370 20.84 11.07 -21.91
N THR A 371 20.22 10.58 -22.98
CA THR A 371 19.23 11.36 -23.72
C THR A 371 17.85 11.27 -23.05
N LEU A 372 17.02 12.31 -23.23
CA LEU A 372 15.64 12.32 -22.71
C LEU A 372 14.85 11.09 -23.18
N GLY A 373 14.94 10.75 -24.47
CA GLY A 373 14.28 9.56 -25.02
C GLY A 373 14.73 8.24 -24.38
N GLN A 374 16.03 8.10 -24.04
CA GLN A 374 16.52 6.92 -23.33
C GLN A 374 15.96 6.85 -21.90
N PHE A 375 15.90 7.99 -21.22
CA PHE A 375 15.33 8.10 -19.88
C PHE A 375 13.83 7.75 -19.89
N LEU A 376 13.05 8.34 -20.78
CA LEU A 376 11.61 8.09 -20.87
C LEU A 376 11.27 6.64 -21.23
N ARG A 377 12.01 6.02 -22.15
CA ARG A 377 11.85 4.59 -22.45
C ARG A 377 12.15 3.70 -21.24
N ALA A 378 13.13 4.08 -20.41
CA ALA A 378 13.42 3.34 -19.19
C ALA A 378 12.27 3.46 -18.18
N LYS A 379 11.71 4.66 -18.02
CA LYS A 379 10.53 4.90 -17.17
C LYS A 379 9.32 4.12 -17.65
N LEU A 380 9.11 4.06 -18.97
CA LEU A 380 8.05 3.27 -19.57
C LEU A 380 8.16 1.78 -19.20
N LEU A 381 9.36 1.20 -19.25
CA LEU A 381 9.57 -0.18 -18.82
C LEU A 381 9.25 -0.40 -17.34
N VAL A 382 9.65 0.53 -16.47
CA VAL A 382 9.41 0.43 -15.03
C VAL A 382 7.93 0.54 -14.70
N MET A 383 7.22 1.48 -15.33
CA MET A 383 5.78 1.66 -15.16
C MET A 383 4.98 0.43 -15.61
N ASN A 384 5.45 -0.25 -16.66
CA ASN A 384 4.77 -1.41 -17.23
C ASN A 384 5.13 -2.73 -16.55
N ALA A 385 6.20 -2.79 -15.75
CA ALA A 385 6.66 -4.04 -15.13
C ALA A 385 5.56 -4.73 -14.31
N VAL A 386 4.80 -3.98 -13.51
CA VAL A 386 3.73 -4.53 -12.67
C VAL A 386 2.42 -4.76 -13.44
N PRO A 387 1.89 -3.80 -14.22
CA PRO A 387 0.68 -4.01 -15.01
C PRO A 387 0.79 -5.13 -16.05
N VAL A 388 1.91 -5.24 -16.76
CA VAL A 388 2.10 -6.28 -17.78
C VAL A 388 2.22 -7.66 -17.14
N THR A 389 2.93 -7.78 -16.02
CA THR A 389 3.03 -9.08 -15.32
C THR A 389 1.67 -9.50 -14.76
N ALA A 390 0.89 -8.57 -14.22
CA ALA A 390 -0.47 -8.86 -13.76
C ALA A 390 -1.42 -9.22 -14.91
N GLY A 391 -1.40 -8.47 -16.02
CA GLY A 391 -2.22 -8.75 -17.19
C GLY A 391 -1.87 -10.09 -17.84
N ALA A 392 -0.58 -10.38 -18.02
CA ALA A 392 -0.13 -11.67 -18.54
C ALA A 392 -0.50 -12.81 -17.58
N GLY A 393 -0.32 -12.61 -16.27
CA GLY A 393 -0.72 -13.58 -15.25
C GLY A 393 -2.23 -13.88 -15.29
N LEU A 394 -3.07 -12.84 -15.45
CA LEU A 394 -4.51 -13.00 -15.62
C LEU A 394 -4.85 -13.80 -16.88
N VAL A 395 -4.26 -13.47 -18.02
CA VAL A 395 -4.50 -14.18 -19.29
C VAL A 395 -4.07 -15.64 -19.18
N LEU A 396 -2.93 -15.93 -18.54
CA LEU A 396 -2.46 -17.30 -18.32
C LEU A 396 -3.36 -18.07 -17.35
N ALA A 397 -3.85 -17.43 -16.29
CA ALA A 397 -4.83 -18.03 -15.38
C ALA A 397 -6.17 -18.30 -16.08
N ALA A 398 -6.63 -17.38 -16.92
CA ALA A 398 -7.81 -17.58 -17.75
C ALA A 398 -7.62 -18.70 -18.78
N ALA A 399 -6.44 -18.78 -19.38
CA ALA A 399 -6.07 -19.82 -20.36
C ALA A 399 -6.09 -21.24 -19.77
N TYR A 400 -5.93 -21.37 -18.45
CA TYR A 400 -6.08 -22.65 -17.77
C TYR A 400 -7.53 -23.16 -17.78
N ILE A 401 -8.51 -22.26 -17.81
CA ILE A 401 -9.94 -22.57 -17.82
C ILE A 401 -10.47 -22.60 -19.26
N ASP A 402 -10.14 -21.57 -20.07
CA ASP A 402 -10.46 -21.51 -21.50
C ASP A 402 -9.19 -21.17 -22.31
N PRO A 403 -8.62 -22.13 -23.06
CA PRO A 403 -7.45 -21.90 -23.92
C PRO A 403 -7.62 -20.75 -24.91
N GLY A 404 -8.88 -20.43 -25.29
CA GLY A 404 -9.22 -19.30 -26.16
C GLY A 404 -8.79 -17.94 -25.61
N ALA A 405 -8.61 -17.82 -24.29
CA ALA A 405 -8.13 -16.60 -23.63
C ALA A 405 -6.71 -16.19 -24.03
N LEU A 406 -5.87 -17.13 -24.51
CA LEU A 406 -4.49 -16.84 -24.94
C LEU A 406 -4.42 -15.79 -26.04
N LYS A 407 -5.48 -15.66 -26.86
CA LYS A 407 -5.57 -14.62 -27.90
C LYS A 407 -5.47 -13.20 -27.33
N LEU A 408 -5.74 -13.01 -26.04
CA LEU A 408 -5.72 -11.72 -25.33
C LEU A 408 -4.35 -11.34 -24.79
N LEU A 409 -3.34 -12.22 -24.90
CA LEU A 409 -1.98 -11.94 -24.41
C LEU A 409 -1.37 -10.65 -25.02
N PRO A 410 -1.57 -10.34 -26.33
CA PRO A 410 -1.12 -9.06 -26.88
C PRO A 410 -1.79 -7.85 -26.20
N ALA A 411 -3.05 -7.95 -25.78
CA ALA A 411 -3.72 -6.85 -25.08
C ALA A 411 -3.11 -6.61 -23.69
N ALA A 412 -2.74 -7.67 -22.97
CA ALA A 412 -2.07 -7.56 -21.67
C ALA A 412 -0.72 -6.82 -21.75
N LEU A 413 -0.06 -6.85 -22.91
CA LEU A 413 1.18 -6.13 -23.18
C LEU A 413 0.91 -4.71 -23.71
N ILE A 414 0.10 -4.58 -24.74
CA ILE A 414 -0.06 -3.34 -25.50
C ILE A 414 -0.84 -2.28 -24.70
N LEU A 415 -1.93 -2.66 -24.03
CA LEU A 415 -2.81 -1.68 -23.39
C LEU A 415 -2.13 -0.90 -22.25
N PRO A 416 -1.38 -1.54 -21.32
CA PRO A 416 -0.64 -0.79 -20.29
C PRO A 416 0.47 0.10 -20.88
N PHE A 417 1.10 -0.35 -21.96
CA PHE A 417 2.13 0.43 -22.65
C PHE A 417 1.54 1.69 -23.29
N LEU A 418 0.34 1.62 -23.87
CA LEU A 418 -0.36 2.76 -24.43
C LEU A 418 -0.61 3.85 -23.38
N THR A 419 -1.25 3.50 -22.27
CA THR A 419 -1.61 4.47 -21.21
C THR A 419 -0.38 5.03 -20.50
N SER A 420 0.64 4.20 -20.26
CA SER A 420 1.91 4.64 -19.68
C SER A 420 2.66 5.59 -20.62
N SER A 421 2.59 5.36 -21.94
CA SER A 421 3.19 6.24 -22.94
C SER A 421 2.48 7.59 -22.97
N ILE A 422 1.15 7.60 -22.96
CA ILE A 422 0.34 8.83 -22.87
C ILE A 422 0.69 9.60 -21.61
N ALA A 423 0.84 8.91 -20.48
CA ALA A 423 1.18 9.54 -19.22
C ALA A 423 2.57 10.21 -19.25
N LEU A 424 3.58 9.54 -19.80
CA LEU A 424 4.90 10.14 -19.98
C LEU A 424 4.87 11.30 -20.97
N ALA A 425 4.15 11.18 -22.09
CA ALA A 425 4.01 12.25 -23.06
C ALA A 425 3.28 13.47 -22.52
N PHE A 426 2.29 13.27 -21.64
CA PHE A 426 1.58 14.35 -20.97
C PHE A 426 2.51 15.12 -20.02
N PHE A 427 3.30 14.42 -19.19
CA PHE A 427 4.17 15.06 -18.21
C PHE A 427 5.46 15.65 -18.79
N TYR A 428 5.96 15.12 -19.91
CA TYR A 428 7.18 15.60 -20.57
C TYR A 428 6.89 16.38 -21.85
N HIS A 429 5.65 16.83 -22.05
CA HIS A 429 5.32 17.65 -23.20
C HIS A 429 6.09 18.98 -23.18
N GLY A 430 6.93 19.21 -24.19
CA GLY A 430 7.71 20.46 -24.33
C GLY A 430 9.00 20.51 -23.51
N GLU A 431 9.32 19.47 -22.73
CA GLU A 431 10.58 19.36 -21.99
C GLU A 431 11.71 18.96 -22.94
N LYS A 432 12.79 19.75 -22.98
CA LYS A 432 13.96 19.48 -23.83
C LYS A 432 15.13 18.84 -23.07
N GLU A 433 15.11 18.96 -21.75
CA GLU A 433 16.14 18.43 -20.86
C GLU A 433 15.51 17.46 -19.86
N LEU A 434 16.36 16.65 -19.21
CA LEU A 434 15.94 15.86 -18.06
C LEU A 434 15.40 16.81 -16.98
N SER A 435 14.10 16.81 -16.76
CA SER A 435 13.44 17.50 -15.64
C SER A 435 12.57 16.51 -14.82
N VAL A 436 12.21 16.89 -13.59
CA VAL A 436 11.22 16.17 -12.79
C VAL A 436 9.92 16.97 -12.87
N PRO A 437 8.95 16.57 -13.73
CA PRO A 437 7.74 17.34 -13.91
C PRO A 437 6.90 17.38 -12.63
N GLU A 438 6.18 18.49 -12.43
CA GLU A 438 5.30 18.65 -11.26
C GLU A 438 4.04 17.79 -11.41
N THR A 439 3.85 16.83 -10.49
CA THR A 439 2.60 16.06 -10.38
C THR A 439 1.65 16.78 -9.42
N ASN A 440 0.57 17.37 -9.95
CA ASN A 440 -0.53 17.93 -9.15
C ASN A 440 -1.75 17.00 -9.24
N THR A 441 -2.65 17.03 -8.25
CA THR A 441 -3.90 16.25 -8.29
C THR A 441 -4.74 16.57 -9.54
N GLY A 442 -4.73 17.81 -10.00
CA GLY A 442 -5.36 18.21 -11.27
C GLY A 442 -4.72 17.52 -12.49
N HIS A 443 -3.39 17.41 -12.53
CA HIS A 443 -2.68 16.69 -13.60
C HIS A 443 -3.04 15.20 -13.60
N VAL A 444 -3.14 14.58 -12.42
CA VAL A 444 -3.58 13.18 -12.28
C VAL A 444 -5.03 13.01 -12.77
N LEU A 445 -5.94 13.94 -12.43
CA LEU A 445 -7.33 13.88 -12.89
C LEU A 445 -7.44 13.99 -14.42
N ILE A 446 -6.74 14.94 -15.03
CA ILE A 446 -6.68 15.10 -16.50
C ILE A 446 -6.13 13.84 -17.15
N LEU A 447 -5.06 13.27 -16.59
CA LEU A 447 -4.46 12.04 -17.10
C LEU A 447 -5.44 10.85 -17.02
N ILE A 448 -6.18 10.72 -15.92
CA ILE A 448 -7.21 9.68 -15.76
C ILE A 448 -8.28 9.81 -16.83
N ILE A 449 -8.72 11.05 -17.13
CA ILE A 449 -9.71 11.32 -18.19
C ILE A 449 -9.13 10.98 -19.57
N LEU A 450 -7.90 11.41 -19.89
CA LEU A 450 -7.25 11.13 -21.17
C LEU A 450 -7.08 9.62 -21.42
N ASN A 451 -6.65 8.89 -20.40
CA ASN A 451 -6.54 7.43 -20.48
C ASN A 451 -7.93 6.78 -20.57
N GLY A 452 -8.94 7.30 -19.89
CA GLY A 452 -10.32 6.84 -19.99
C GLY A 452 -10.88 7.01 -21.41
N ILE A 453 -10.65 8.16 -22.05
CA ILE A 453 -11.07 8.42 -23.44
C ILE A 453 -10.34 7.47 -24.39
N THR A 454 -9.03 7.31 -24.22
CA THR A 454 -8.22 6.47 -25.11
C THR A 454 -8.62 4.99 -24.99
N LEU A 455 -8.73 4.47 -23.77
CA LEU A 455 -9.17 3.10 -23.55
C LEU A 455 -10.63 2.90 -23.93
N GLY A 456 -11.48 3.92 -23.77
CA GLY A 456 -12.86 3.91 -24.26
C GLY A 456 -12.93 3.79 -25.78
N ALA A 457 -12.06 4.49 -26.52
CA ALA A 457 -11.95 4.34 -27.97
C ALA A 457 -11.47 2.94 -28.37
N VAL A 458 -10.46 2.39 -27.66
CA VAL A 458 -9.98 1.02 -27.90
C VAL A 458 -11.06 -0.02 -27.59
N ALA A 459 -11.77 0.12 -26.47
CA ALA A 459 -12.87 -0.77 -26.09
C ALA A 459 -14.05 -0.65 -27.06
N GLY A 460 -14.43 0.55 -27.46
CA GLY A 460 -15.48 0.77 -28.46
C GLY A 460 -15.14 0.15 -29.81
N LEU A 461 -13.88 0.27 -30.25
CA LEU A 461 -13.42 -0.37 -31.48
C LEU A 461 -13.37 -1.90 -31.36
N TRP A 462 -12.97 -2.42 -30.20
CA TRP A 462 -13.00 -3.86 -29.93
C TRP A 462 -14.44 -4.38 -30.01
N TYR A 463 -15.40 -3.67 -29.43
CA TYR A 463 -16.81 -4.03 -29.47
C TYR A 463 -17.41 -3.95 -30.88
N ALA A 464 -17.12 -2.88 -31.62
CA ALA A 464 -17.74 -2.62 -32.92
C ALA A 464 -17.10 -3.40 -34.08
N LEU A 465 -15.76 -3.48 -34.12
CA LEU A 465 -15.01 -4.04 -35.25
C LEU A 465 -14.22 -5.31 -34.88
N GLY A 466 -14.04 -5.60 -33.60
CA GLY A 466 -13.35 -6.79 -33.11
C GLY A 466 -11.92 -6.55 -32.61
N TYR A 467 -11.39 -7.55 -31.93
CA TYR A 467 -10.09 -7.54 -31.24
C TYR A 467 -8.89 -7.07 -32.10
N PRO A 468 -8.70 -7.53 -33.35
CA PRO A 468 -7.51 -7.15 -34.13
C PRO A 468 -7.42 -5.65 -34.42
N TYR A 469 -8.56 -5.00 -34.69
CA TYR A 469 -8.61 -3.56 -34.97
C TYR A 469 -8.32 -2.73 -33.73
N ALA A 470 -8.80 -3.18 -32.56
CA ALA A 470 -8.48 -2.56 -31.28
C ALA A 470 -6.97 -2.61 -30.97
N MET A 471 -6.32 -3.76 -31.24
CA MET A 471 -4.87 -3.90 -31.04
C MET A 471 -4.06 -3.07 -32.05
N LEU A 472 -4.53 -2.96 -33.30
CA LEU A 472 -3.91 -2.07 -34.29
C LEU A 472 -3.97 -0.60 -33.83
N LEU A 473 -5.13 -0.13 -33.38
CA LEU A 473 -5.30 1.23 -32.86
C LEU A 473 -4.38 1.49 -31.67
N ALA A 474 -4.33 0.56 -30.71
CA ALA A 474 -3.48 0.69 -29.54
C ALA A 474 -1.98 0.69 -29.90
N GLY A 475 -1.56 -0.18 -30.82
CA GLY A 475 -0.19 -0.24 -31.33
C GLY A 475 0.23 1.03 -32.08
N LEU A 476 -0.65 1.57 -32.94
CA LEU A 476 -0.43 2.84 -33.62
C LEU A 476 -0.34 4.00 -32.62
N GLY A 477 -1.20 4.02 -31.60
CA GLY A 477 -1.14 4.99 -30.52
C GLY A 477 0.21 4.99 -29.81
N ILE A 478 0.74 3.81 -29.44
CA ILE A 478 2.08 3.69 -28.85
C ILE A 478 3.15 4.21 -29.80
N ALA A 479 3.11 3.83 -31.08
CA ALA A 479 4.12 4.25 -32.07
C ALA A 479 4.14 5.78 -32.26
N VAL A 480 2.97 6.41 -32.34
CA VAL A 480 2.84 7.87 -32.43
C VAL A 480 3.43 8.54 -31.19
N VAL A 481 3.04 8.08 -30.00
CA VAL A 481 3.52 8.67 -28.73
C VAL A 481 5.03 8.48 -28.55
N LEU A 482 5.56 7.29 -28.83
CA LEU A 482 7.00 7.03 -28.76
C LEU A 482 7.79 7.88 -29.76
N ARG A 483 7.23 8.16 -30.94
CA ARG A 483 7.85 9.05 -31.92
C ARG A 483 7.92 10.48 -31.42
N VAL A 484 6.84 10.97 -30.77
CA VAL A 484 6.82 12.29 -30.12
C VAL A 484 7.84 12.37 -28.99
N LEU A 485 7.98 11.32 -28.18
CA LEU A 485 8.94 11.26 -27.06
C LEU A 485 10.41 11.05 -27.48
N SER A 486 10.66 10.68 -28.74
CA SER A 486 12.01 10.45 -29.29
C SER A 486 12.62 11.66 -29.99
N ARG A 487 11.83 12.72 -30.22
CA ARG A 487 12.30 14.03 -30.67
C ARG A 487 12.79 14.83 -29.48
#